data_AF-A0A6I1JTJ6-F1
#
_entry.id   AF-A0A6I1JTJ6-F1
#
_cell.length_a   1.000
_cell.length_b   1.000
_cell.length_c   1.000
_cell.angle_alpha   90.00
_cell.angle_beta   90.00
_cell.angle_gamma   90.00
#
_symmetry.space_group_name_H-M   'P 1'
#
loop_
_entity.id
_entity.type
_entity.pdbx_description
1 polymer ?
#
loop_
_entity_poly.entity_id
_entity_poly.type
_entity_poly.pdbx_seq_one_letter_code
_entity_poly.pdbx_strand_id
1 'polypeptide(L)'
;MKKLLLLTALCASLTASAQEKVSADEVQRIARRLTEQFGELSDAQIKVAPDAARGDAFKAGEIIVMVLPDKNLTAAALEKLGADLVPVGQLYFKAVAPAKDGKVAPSDKLRIVTVSDQGTDHRIPLCLLGARKRDDRLELVVFGSEKTPFTQVTLRKAEGSQGAPIELSGEKQDEESGSVTLSILGQYKATLVVMKQAN
;
A
#
# COMPACT_ATOMS: atom_id res chain seq x y z
N MET A 1 -45.34 26.38 -38.25
CA MET A 1 -45.00 24.95 -38.12
C MET A 1 -43.60 24.85 -37.52
N LYS A 2 -43.49 24.32 -36.29
CA LYS A 2 -42.27 24.27 -35.46
C LYS A 2 -41.24 23.30 -36.03
N LYS A 3 -40.02 23.77 -36.29
CA LYS A 3 -38.84 22.92 -36.54
C LYS A 3 -38.21 22.61 -35.17
N LEU A 4 -38.20 21.34 -34.78
CA LEU A 4 -37.54 20.85 -33.58
C LEU A 4 -36.19 20.26 -34.00
N LEU A 5 -35.10 20.91 -33.63
CA LEU A 5 -33.73 20.39 -33.77
C LEU A 5 -33.45 19.47 -32.57
N LEU A 6 -33.23 18.18 -32.83
CA LEU A 6 -32.67 17.27 -31.84
C LEU A 6 -31.16 17.48 -31.76
N LEU A 7 -30.68 17.83 -30.56
CA LEU A 7 -29.26 17.93 -30.22
C LEU A 7 -28.84 16.63 -29.54
N THR A 8 -28.13 15.76 -30.25
CA THR A 8 -27.61 14.50 -29.71
C THR A 8 -26.32 14.79 -28.93
N ALA A 9 -26.40 14.79 -27.59
CA ALA A 9 -25.25 14.94 -26.73
C ALA A 9 -24.44 13.63 -26.69
N LEU A 10 -23.23 13.66 -27.28
CA LEU A 10 -22.23 12.61 -27.19
C LEU A 10 -21.47 12.78 -25.86
N CYS A 11 -21.91 12.13 -24.78
CA CYS A 11 -21.15 12.07 -23.54
C CYS A 11 -19.98 11.08 -23.72
N ALA A 12 -18.77 11.62 -23.83
CA ALA A 12 -17.53 10.86 -23.82
C ALA A 12 -17.27 10.27 -22.41
N SER A 13 -17.52 8.98 -22.25
CA SER A 13 -17.13 8.21 -21.06
C SER A 13 -15.68 7.74 -21.19
N LEU A 14 -14.71 8.63 -20.97
CA LEU A 14 -13.29 8.29 -20.83
C LEU A 14 -12.79 9.15 -19.67
N THR A 15 -12.60 8.60 -18.47
CA THR A 15 -11.30 8.03 -18.08
C THR A 15 -11.48 6.91 -17.05
N ALA A 16 -11.47 5.65 -17.48
CA ALA A 16 -11.07 4.58 -16.60
C ALA A 16 -9.56 4.71 -16.38
N SER A 17 -9.13 5.19 -15.21
CA SER A 17 -7.74 5.05 -14.80
C SER A 17 -7.44 3.55 -14.76
N ALA A 18 -6.73 3.05 -15.76
CA ALA A 18 -6.40 1.63 -15.89
C ALA A 18 -5.36 1.27 -14.83
N GLN A 19 -5.83 1.10 -13.59
CA GLN A 19 -5.08 0.38 -12.59
C GLN A 19 -4.90 -1.05 -13.11
N GLU A 20 -3.67 -1.41 -13.40
CA GLU A 20 -3.29 -2.73 -13.88
C GLU A 20 -2.85 -3.58 -12.69
N LYS A 21 -3.48 -4.73 -12.52
CA LYS A 21 -3.03 -5.71 -11.53
C LYS A 21 -1.72 -6.32 -12.01
N VAL A 22 -0.70 -6.34 -11.14
CA VAL A 22 0.54 -7.08 -11.44
C VAL A 22 0.26 -8.56 -11.23
N SER A 23 0.71 -9.40 -12.16
CA SER A 23 0.50 -10.85 -12.06
C SER A 23 1.17 -11.43 -10.81
N ALA A 24 0.58 -12.48 -10.22
CA ALA A 24 1.11 -13.11 -9.00
C ALA A 24 2.57 -13.58 -9.17
N ASP A 25 2.91 -14.17 -10.32
CA ASP A 25 4.27 -14.63 -10.63
C ASP A 25 5.29 -13.48 -10.67
N GLU A 26 4.89 -12.34 -11.24
CA GLU A 26 5.72 -11.15 -11.29
C GLU A 26 5.88 -10.52 -9.90
N VAL A 27 4.79 -10.42 -9.12
CA VAL A 27 4.84 -9.96 -7.72
C VAL A 27 5.79 -10.84 -6.92
N GLN A 28 5.68 -12.17 -7.02
CA GLN A 28 6.53 -13.09 -6.29
C GLN A 28 8.01 -12.94 -6.70
N ARG A 29 8.29 -12.76 -8.00
CA ARG A 29 9.66 -12.56 -8.50
C ARG A 29 10.27 -11.28 -7.95
N ILE A 30 9.54 -10.18 -7.98
CA ILE A 30 9.98 -8.87 -7.47
C ILE A 30 10.15 -8.93 -5.94
N ALA A 31 9.17 -9.52 -5.24
CA ALA A 31 9.19 -9.67 -3.79
C ALA A 31 10.41 -10.45 -3.30
N ARG A 32 10.75 -11.58 -3.95
CA ARG A 32 11.95 -12.36 -3.62
C ARG A 32 13.21 -11.51 -3.70
N ARG A 33 13.42 -10.82 -4.82
CA ARG A 33 14.58 -9.93 -5.01
C ARG A 33 14.65 -8.85 -3.93
N LEU A 34 13.53 -8.21 -3.63
CA LEU A 34 13.44 -7.20 -2.57
C LEU A 34 13.84 -7.79 -1.21
N THR A 35 13.33 -8.96 -0.84
CA THR A 35 13.65 -9.59 0.45
C THR A 35 15.08 -10.11 0.54
N GLU A 36 15.65 -10.60 -0.57
CA GLU A 36 17.03 -11.12 -0.63
C GLU A 36 18.07 -9.99 -0.53
N GLN A 37 17.85 -8.88 -1.24
CA GLN A 37 18.81 -7.76 -1.27
C GLN A 37 18.70 -6.84 -0.05
N PHE A 38 17.55 -6.81 0.60
CA PHE A 38 17.32 -5.92 1.74
C PHE A 38 17.86 -6.45 3.07
N GLY A 39 17.95 -7.78 3.23
CA GLY A 39 18.47 -8.40 4.46
C GLY A 39 17.59 -8.20 5.69
N GLU A 40 18.15 -8.45 6.89
CA GLU A 40 17.45 -8.26 8.16
C GLU A 40 17.45 -6.79 8.62
N LEU A 41 16.31 -6.34 9.14
CA LEU A 41 16.18 -5.02 9.74
C LEU A 41 16.45 -5.04 11.25
N SER A 42 17.72 -4.85 11.62
CA SER A 42 18.13 -4.79 13.03
C SER A 42 17.58 -3.56 13.78
N ASP A 43 17.27 -2.48 13.07
CA ASP A 43 16.74 -1.23 13.62
C ASP A 43 15.21 -1.09 13.50
N ALA A 44 14.51 -2.12 13.02
CA ALA A 44 13.06 -2.05 12.77
C ALA A 44 12.26 -1.72 14.04
N GLN A 45 11.17 -0.99 13.83
CA GLN A 45 10.17 -0.65 14.85
C GLN A 45 9.31 -1.86 15.19
N ILE A 46 9.14 -2.73 14.20
CA ILE A 46 8.39 -3.96 14.31
C ILE A 46 9.08 -5.04 13.47
N LYS A 47 9.23 -6.23 14.06
CA LYS A 47 9.79 -7.38 13.35
C LYS A 47 8.73 -7.95 12.42
N VAL A 48 8.87 -7.64 11.13
CA VAL A 48 8.04 -8.21 10.07
C VAL A 48 8.82 -9.33 9.38
N ALA A 49 8.21 -10.50 9.27
CA ALA A 49 8.69 -11.61 8.46
C ALA A 49 7.90 -11.62 7.14
N PRO A 50 8.36 -10.94 6.07
CA PRO A 50 7.58 -10.80 4.85
C PRO A 50 7.37 -12.15 4.15
N ASP A 51 6.17 -12.35 3.62
CA ASP A 51 5.80 -13.50 2.81
C ASP A 51 5.77 -13.14 1.32
N ALA A 52 6.93 -13.30 0.66
CA ALA A 52 7.08 -13.03 -0.76
C ALA A 52 6.17 -13.87 -1.67
N ALA A 53 5.64 -15.01 -1.19
CA ALA A 53 4.75 -15.87 -1.98
C ALA A 53 3.28 -15.42 -1.96
N ARG A 54 2.91 -14.55 -1.02
CA ARG A 54 1.53 -14.09 -0.83
C ARG A 54 1.40 -12.56 -0.94
N GLY A 55 2.35 -11.95 -1.65
CA GLY A 55 2.32 -10.51 -1.92
C GLY A 55 1.25 -10.12 -2.92
N ASP A 56 0.97 -8.83 -2.98
CA ASP A 56 0.03 -8.25 -3.92
C ASP A 56 0.52 -6.89 -4.44
N ALA A 57 0.22 -6.54 -5.69
CA ALA A 57 0.63 -5.27 -6.27
C ALA A 57 -0.30 -4.76 -7.37
N PHE A 58 -0.24 -3.46 -7.60
CA PHE A 58 -0.81 -2.83 -8.79
C PHE A 58 0.13 -1.78 -9.38
N LYS A 59 -0.12 -1.45 -10.64
CA LYS A 59 0.53 -0.38 -11.38
C LYS A 59 -0.53 0.58 -11.93
N ALA A 60 -0.21 1.88 -11.95
CA ALA A 60 -1.00 2.90 -12.63
C ALA A 60 -0.04 3.94 -13.24
N GLY A 61 0.22 3.82 -14.55
CA GLY A 61 1.30 4.60 -15.18
C GLY A 61 2.67 4.25 -14.59
N GLU A 62 3.38 5.24 -14.05
CA GLU A 62 4.68 5.05 -13.38
C GLU A 62 4.57 4.65 -11.91
N ILE A 63 3.36 4.76 -11.34
CA ILE A 63 3.07 4.45 -9.94
C ILE A 63 3.02 2.93 -9.80
N ILE A 64 3.78 2.40 -8.83
CA ILE A 64 3.69 1.00 -8.41
C ILE A 64 3.52 0.97 -6.90
N VAL A 65 2.58 0.17 -6.43
CA VAL A 65 2.40 -0.12 -5.01
C VAL A 65 2.35 -1.62 -4.83
N MET A 66 3.18 -2.13 -3.91
CA MET A 66 3.24 -3.56 -3.59
C MET A 66 3.22 -3.77 -2.08
N VAL A 67 2.47 -4.76 -1.63
CA VAL A 67 2.43 -5.17 -0.22
C VAL A 67 2.88 -6.62 -0.09
N LEU A 68 3.69 -6.90 0.93
CA LEU A 68 4.05 -8.25 1.35
C LEU A 68 3.49 -8.46 2.77
N PRO A 69 2.57 -9.41 2.99
CA PRO A 69 2.03 -9.65 4.33
C PRO A 69 3.10 -10.26 5.24
N ASP A 70 2.94 -10.09 6.55
CA ASP A 70 3.67 -10.89 7.53
C ASP A 70 3.24 -12.36 7.43
N LYS A 71 4.19 -13.30 7.50
CA LYS A 71 3.91 -14.74 7.45
C LYS A 71 2.91 -15.19 8.52
N ASN A 72 2.89 -14.52 9.67
CA ASN A 72 2.05 -14.85 10.83
C ASN A 72 0.76 -14.03 10.88
N LEU A 73 0.47 -13.23 9.86
CA LEU A 73 -0.77 -12.46 9.78
C LEU A 73 -1.99 -13.40 9.71
N THR A 74 -2.85 -13.33 10.73
CA THR A 74 -4.08 -14.13 10.83
C THR A 74 -5.21 -13.31 11.42
N ALA A 75 -6.46 -13.71 11.17
CA ALA A 75 -7.64 -12.99 11.66
C ALA A 75 -7.67 -13.00 13.20
N ALA A 76 -7.36 -14.17 13.79
CA ALA A 76 -7.27 -14.34 15.23
C ALA A 76 -6.21 -13.43 15.88
N ALA A 77 -5.11 -13.14 15.19
CA ALA A 77 -4.10 -12.20 15.69
C ALA A 77 -4.63 -10.76 15.74
N LEU A 78 -5.44 -10.35 14.74
CA LEU A 78 -6.05 -9.02 14.70
C LEU A 78 -7.22 -8.88 15.70
N GLU A 79 -8.02 -9.92 15.90
CA GLU A 79 -9.14 -9.90 16.85
C GLU A 79 -8.68 -9.81 18.31
N LYS A 80 -7.52 -10.39 18.62
CA LYS A 80 -6.93 -10.40 19.97
C LYS A 80 -6.04 -9.19 20.23
N LEU A 81 -6.08 -8.17 19.37
CA LEU A 81 -5.25 -6.98 19.51
C LEU A 81 -5.55 -6.21 20.79
N GLY A 82 -4.51 -6.07 21.61
CA GLY A 82 -4.43 -5.10 22.71
C GLY A 82 -3.70 -3.83 22.27
N ALA A 83 -3.04 -3.19 23.23
CA ALA A 83 -2.20 -2.00 22.96
C ALA A 83 -0.92 -2.33 22.19
N ASP A 84 -0.46 -3.60 22.26
CA ASP A 84 0.75 -4.06 21.59
C ASP A 84 0.57 -4.10 20.08
N LEU A 85 1.69 -3.86 19.38
CA LEU A 85 1.73 -3.80 17.93
C LEU A 85 1.93 -5.22 17.35
N VAL A 86 1.02 -5.66 16.48
CA VAL A 86 1.13 -6.92 15.73
C VAL A 86 1.63 -6.63 14.31
N PRO A 87 2.60 -7.42 13.78
CA PRO A 87 3.10 -7.24 12.43
C PRO A 87 2.01 -7.51 11.40
N VAL A 88 1.85 -6.59 10.44
CA VAL A 88 0.91 -6.75 9.32
C VAL A 88 1.66 -7.04 8.03
N GLY A 89 2.76 -6.34 7.76
CA GLY A 89 3.50 -6.53 6.52
C GLY A 89 4.45 -5.40 6.17
N GLN A 90 4.88 -5.40 4.92
CA GLN A 90 5.76 -4.42 4.29
C GLN A 90 5.05 -3.80 3.10
N LEU A 91 5.12 -2.48 2.94
CA LEU A 91 4.49 -1.74 1.86
C LEU A 91 5.55 -0.95 1.08
N TYR A 92 5.64 -1.22 -0.21
CA TYR A 92 6.61 -0.66 -1.14
C TYR A 92 5.93 0.27 -2.12
N PHE A 93 6.65 1.32 -2.52
CA PHE A 93 6.15 2.32 -3.45
C PHE A 93 7.15 2.63 -4.55
N LYS A 94 6.65 3.10 -5.69
CA LYS A 94 7.41 3.76 -6.76
C LYS A 94 6.64 4.99 -7.22
N ALA A 95 7.35 6.11 -7.41
CA ALA A 95 6.84 7.41 -7.84
C ALA A 95 5.85 8.10 -6.89
N VAL A 96 5.43 7.44 -5.80
CA VAL A 96 4.58 7.99 -4.75
C VAL A 96 5.10 7.61 -3.37
N ALA A 97 4.63 8.30 -2.35
CA ALA A 97 4.82 7.92 -0.95
C ALA A 97 3.57 8.23 -0.12
N PRO A 98 3.41 7.62 1.06
CA PRO A 98 2.34 7.96 1.99
C PRO A 98 2.32 9.46 2.28
N ALA A 99 1.13 10.03 2.38
CA ALA A 99 0.93 11.42 2.76
C ALA A 99 0.08 11.51 4.03
N LYS A 100 0.32 12.56 4.81
CA LYS A 100 -0.45 12.91 5.99
C LYS A 100 -0.68 14.40 6.01
N ASP A 101 -1.93 14.81 6.22
CA ASP A 101 -2.33 16.22 6.29
C ASP A 101 -1.87 17.02 5.06
N GLY A 102 -2.01 16.43 3.86
CA GLY A 102 -1.62 17.03 2.57
C GLY A 102 -0.11 17.10 2.31
N LYS A 103 0.71 16.46 3.16
CA LYS A 103 2.17 16.45 3.03
C LYS A 103 2.67 15.05 2.78
N VAL A 104 3.40 14.87 1.68
CA VAL A 104 4.11 13.63 1.38
C VAL A 104 5.16 13.32 2.46
N ALA A 105 5.35 12.04 2.76
CA ALA A 105 6.39 11.58 3.65
C ALA A 105 7.77 12.07 3.14
N PRO A 106 8.55 12.78 3.96
CA PRO A 106 9.89 13.19 3.60
C PRO A 106 10.77 11.97 3.27
N SER A 107 11.56 12.05 2.20
CA SER A 107 12.37 10.92 1.71
C SER A 107 13.40 10.42 2.72
N ASP A 108 13.88 11.27 3.62
CA ASP A 108 14.79 10.95 4.72
C ASP A 108 14.09 10.21 5.89
N LYS A 109 12.77 10.36 6.01
CA LYS A 109 11.92 9.63 6.96
C LYS A 109 11.38 8.32 6.41
N LEU A 110 11.59 8.04 5.12
CA LEU A 110 11.26 6.76 4.51
C LEU A 110 12.43 5.80 4.64
N ARG A 111 12.12 4.52 4.85
CA ARG A 111 13.13 3.47 4.70
C ARG A 111 13.29 3.22 3.21
N ILE A 112 14.53 3.24 2.71
CA ILE A 112 14.80 3.01 1.29
C ILE A 112 15.49 1.66 1.13
N VAL A 113 14.95 0.83 0.25
CA VAL A 113 15.59 -0.40 -0.24
C VAL A 113 16.22 -0.08 -1.58
N THR A 114 17.52 -0.35 -1.72
CA THR A 114 18.18 -0.28 -3.03
C THR A 114 18.10 -1.66 -3.67
N VAL A 115 17.53 -1.74 -4.87
CA VAL A 115 17.50 -2.96 -5.68
C VAL A 115 18.30 -2.74 -6.95
N SER A 116 19.34 -3.54 -7.14
CA SER A 116 20.11 -3.50 -8.40
C SER A 116 19.47 -4.44 -9.42
N ASP A 117 19.12 -3.92 -10.60
CA ASP A 117 18.64 -4.68 -11.76
C ASP A 117 19.37 -4.22 -13.03
N GLN A 118 20.00 -5.15 -13.73
CA GLN A 118 20.73 -4.89 -14.99
C GLN A 118 21.75 -3.74 -14.90
N GLY A 119 22.41 -3.59 -13.75
CA GLY A 119 23.40 -2.53 -13.52
C GLY A 119 22.80 -1.16 -13.17
N THR A 120 21.48 -1.07 -12.99
CA THR A 120 20.80 0.13 -12.50
C THR A 120 20.32 -0.09 -11.06
N ASP A 121 20.63 0.85 -10.18
CA ASP A 121 20.13 0.86 -8.82
C ASP A 121 18.78 1.57 -8.73
N HIS A 122 17.78 0.85 -8.24
CA HIS A 122 16.45 1.37 -7.97
C HIS A 122 16.26 1.64 -6.49
N ARG A 123 15.94 2.88 -6.13
CA ARG A 123 15.62 3.29 -4.76
C ARG A 123 14.12 3.12 -4.53
N ILE A 124 13.75 2.20 -3.66
CA ILE A 124 12.36 1.80 -3.44
C ILE A 124 12.00 2.14 -1.98
N PRO A 125 11.13 3.14 -1.76
CA PRO A 125 10.57 3.39 -0.45
C PRO A 125 9.83 2.17 0.10
N LEU A 126 10.08 1.90 1.38
CA LEU A 126 9.47 0.85 2.17
C LEU A 126 8.88 1.46 3.44
N CYS A 127 7.66 1.04 3.76
CA CYS A 127 7.05 1.25 5.06
C CYS A 127 6.78 -0.09 5.74
N LEU A 128 7.00 -0.16 7.06
CA LEU A 128 6.58 -1.29 7.87
C LEU A 128 5.15 -1.06 8.38
N LEU A 129 4.33 -2.08 8.30
CA LEU A 129 2.93 -2.05 8.71
C LEU A 129 2.76 -2.85 10.00
N GLY A 130 2.11 -2.24 10.98
CA GLY A 130 1.64 -2.91 12.19
C GLY A 130 0.18 -2.58 12.46
N ALA A 131 -0.49 -3.41 13.25
CA ALA A 131 -1.84 -3.14 13.74
C ALA A 131 -1.85 -3.10 15.27
N ARG A 132 -2.67 -2.24 15.85
CA ARG A 132 -2.89 -2.19 17.31
C ARG A 132 -4.31 -1.72 17.62
N LYS A 133 -4.73 -1.90 18.87
CA LYS A 133 -5.96 -1.31 19.40
C LYS A 133 -5.63 -0.04 20.20
N ARG A 134 -6.36 1.05 19.92
CA ARG A 134 -6.27 2.34 20.64
C ARG A 134 -7.66 2.92 20.85
N ASP A 135 -8.03 3.19 22.10
CA ASP A 135 -9.33 3.73 22.49
C ASP A 135 -10.50 2.96 21.84
N ASP A 136 -10.47 1.64 21.95
CA ASP A 136 -11.40 0.69 21.34
C ASP A 136 -11.47 0.64 19.81
N ARG A 137 -10.58 1.35 19.12
CA ARG A 137 -10.46 1.31 17.66
C ARG A 137 -9.23 0.53 17.22
N LEU A 138 -9.38 -0.28 16.18
CA LEU A 138 -8.24 -0.90 15.51
C LEU A 138 -7.61 0.12 14.56
N GLU A 139 -6.28 0.24 14.62
CA GLU A 139 -5.49 1.14 13.79
C GLU A 139 -4.45 0.35 13.01
N LEU A 140 -4.31 0.66 11.73
CA LEU A 140 -3.11 0.35 10.95
C LEU A 140 -2.10 1.47 11.19
N VAL A 141 -0.90 1.09 11.59
CA VAL A 141 0.22 1.96 11.92
C VAL A 141 1.27 1.78 10.85
N VAL A 142 1.71 2.89 10.25
CA VAL A 142 2.67 2.90 9.14
C VAL A 142 3.97 3.55 9.61
N PHE A 143 5.07 2.80 9.58
CA PHE A 143 6.40 3.25 9.95
C PHE A 143 7.28 3.44 8.72
N GLY A 144 8.06 4.52 8.71
CA GLY A 144 9.17 4.70 7.79
C GLY A 144 10.49 4.22 8.41
N SER A 145 11.51 5.07 8.41
CA SER A 145 12.80 4.81 9.06
C SER A 145 12.79 5.12 10.57
N GLU A 146 11.94 6.05 11.02
CA GLU A 146 11.90 6.54 12.40
C GLU A 146 11.11 5.64 13.38
N LYS A 147 11.39 5.74 14.68
CA LYS A 147 10.68 4.99 15.73
C LYS A 147 9.20 5.40 15.91
N THR A 148 8.86 6.62 15.55
CA THR A 148 7.49 7.13 15.60
C THR A 148 6.77 6.79 14.28
N PRO A 149 5.51 6.33 14.32
CA PRO A 149 4.74 6.11 13.10
C PRO A 149 4.62 7.39 12.27
N PHE A 150 4.79 7.26 10.96
CA PHE A 150 4.54 8.35 10.02
C PHE A 150 3.04 8.69 10.00
N THR A 151 2.19 7.67 9.85
CA THR A 151 0.74 7.82 9.86
C THR A 151 0.05 6.64 10.53
N GLN A 152 -1.19 6.88 10.95
CA GLN A 152 -2.08 5.92 11.59
C GLN A 152 -3.46 6.08 10.97
N VAL A 153 -4.06 4.99 10.51
CA VAL A 153 -5.40 5.01 9.91
C VAL A 153 -6.28 3.95 10.53
N THR A 154 -7.57 4.22 10.66
CA THR A 154 -8.51 3.27 11.25
C THR A 154 -8.67 2.04 10.36
N LEU A 155 -8.55 0.85 10.95
CA LEU A 155 -8.97 -0.41 10.35
C LEU A 155 -10.48 -0.55 10.54
N ARG A 156 -11.22 -0.45 9.43
CA ARG A 156 -12.68 -0.59 9.43
C ARG A 156 -13.04 -2.04 9.14
N LYS A 157 -14.00 -2.60 9.87
CA LYS A 157 -14.57 -3.89 9.51
C LYS A 157 -15.16 -3.83 8.10
N ALA A 158 -14.92 -4.88 7.34
CA ALA A 158 -15.46 -5.10 6.01
C ALA A 158 -15.72 -6.60 5.86
N GLU A 159 -16.58 -6.98 4.93
CA GLU A 159 -16.75 -8.38 4.53
C GLU A 159 -16.41 -8.47 3.05
N GLY A 160 -15.53 -9.40 2.70
CA GLY A 160 -15.12 -9.61 1.33
C GLY A 160 -14.37 -10.92 1.16
N SER A 161 -14.49 -11.49 -0.04
CA SER A 161 -13.59 -12.54 -0.49
C SER A 161 -12.31 -11.89 -1.02
N GLN A 162 -11.16 -12.49 -0.72
CA GLN A 162 -9.86 -12.09 -1.25
C GLN A 162 -8.98 -13.32 -1.50
N GLY A 163 -8.11 -13.24 -2.50
CA GLY A 163 -7.17 -14.30 -2.88
C GLY A 163 -5.81 -14.21 -2.16
N ALA A 164 -5.39 -13.01 -1.76
CA ALA A 164 -4.17 -12.78 -0.98
C ALA A 164 -4.49 -12.35 0.47
N PRO A 165 -3.59 -12.50 1.46
CA PRO A 165 -3.82 -12.03 2.83
C PRO A 165 -4.01 -10.51 2.94
N ILE A 166 -3.36 -9.75 2.06
CA ILE A 166 -3.60 -8.32 1.88
C ILE A 166 -3.77 -8.06 0.39
N GLU A 167 -4.87 -7.42 0.01
CA GLU A 167 -5.10 -6.97 -1.37
C GLU A 167 -5.07 -5.44 -1.46
N LEU A 168 -4.47 -4.93 -2.52
CA LEU A 168 -4.34 -3.51 -2.82
C LEU A 168 -5.32 -3.09 -3.91
N SER A 169 -5.89 -1.91 -3.70
CA SER A 169 -6.60 -1.13 -4.72
C SER A 169 -6.15 0.32 -4.66
N GLY A 170 -6.14 0.98 -5.82
CA GLY A 170 -5.71 2.37 -5.97
C GLY A 170 -6.82 3.21 -6.58
N GLU A 171 -7.01 4.42 -6.10
CA GLU A 171 -7.94 5.38 -6.67
C GLU A 171 -7.23 6.73 -6.83
N LYS A 172 -7.27 7.30 -8.05
CA LYS A 172 -6.77 8.66 -8.29
C LYS A 172 -7.74 9.64 -7.64
N GLN A 173 -7.23 10.55 -6.81
CA GLN A 173 -8.05 11.60 -6.19
C GLN A 173 -7.92 12.90 -6.99
N ASP A 174 -6.70 13.30 -7.31
CA ASP A 174 -6.39 14.43 -8.18
C ASP A 174 -5.09 14.17 -8.98
N GLU A 175 -4.52 15.19 -9.61
CA GLU A 175 -3.30 15.02 -10.39
C GLU A 175 -2.06 14.66 -9.56
N GLU A 176 -2.00 15.08 -8.30
CA GLU A 176 -0.84 14.93 -7.41
C GLU A 176 -1.07 13.90 -6.31
N SER A 177 -2.31 13.48 -6.10
CA SER A 177 -2.71 12.59 -5.01
C SER A 177 -3.61 11.43 -5.44
N GLY A 178 -3.58 10.38 -4.62
CA GLY A 178 -4.45 9.23 -4.73
C GLY A 178 -4.63 8.55 -3.37
N SER A 179 -5.45 7.51 -3.36
CA SER A 179 -5.61 6.63 -2.22
C SER A 179 -5.21 5.21 -2.55
N VAL A 180 -4.53 4.57 -1.60
CA VAL A 180 -4.26 3.13 -1.60
C VAL A 180 -5.11 2.51 -0.51
N THR A 181 -5.99 1.59 -0.89
CA THR A 181 -6.79 0.82 0.06
C THR A 181 -6.20 -0.58 0.21
N LEU A 182 -5.92 -0.97 1.45
CA LEU A 182 -5.51 -2.30 1.86
C LEU A 182 -6.73 -3.04 2.39
N SER A 183 -7.15 -4.10 1.69
CA SER A 183 -8.10 -5.08 2.22
C SER A 183 -7.30 -6.18 2.92
N ILE A 184 -7.54 -6.39 4.21
CA ILE A 184 -6.74 -7.27 5.08
C ILE A 184 -7.64 -8.40 5.54
N LEU A 185 -7.23 -9.63 5.21
CA LEU A 185 -7.89 -10.90 5.55
C LEU A 185 -9.38 -10.98 5.17
N GLY A 186 -9.86 -10.13 4.26
CA GLY A 186 -11.27 -10.04 3.86
C GLY A 186 -12.17 -9.46 4.95
N GLN A 187 -11.58 -9.01 6.06
CA GLN A 187 -12.29 -8.61 7.28
C GLN A 187 -12.09 -7.14 7.64
N TYR A 188 -10.99 -6.54 7.17
CA TYR A 188 -10.64 -5.17 7.51
C TYR A 188 -10.21 -4.40 6.28
N LYS A 189 -10.47 -3.09 6.27
CA LYS A 189 -9.96 -2.15 5.29
C LYS A 189 -9.29 -0.97 5.96
N ALA A 190 -8.17 -0.54 5.38
CA ALA A 190 -7.49 0.71 5.71
C ALA A 190 -7.16 1.45 4.42
N THR A 191 -7.33 2.77 4.42
CA THR A 191 -7.02 3.60 3.25
C THR A 191 -5.95 4.61 3.62
N LEU A 192 -4.87 4.64 2.84
CA LEU A 192 -3.78 5.59 2.95
C LEU A 192 -3.90 6.60 1.82
N VAL A 193 -3.69 7.88 2.11
CA VAL A 193 -3.44 8.87 1.07
C VAL A 193 -1.99 8.74 0.63
N VAL A 194 -1.76 8.79 -0.67
CA VAL A 194 -0.44 8.82 -1.29
C VAL A 194 -0.33 10.04 -2.19
N MET A 195 0.87 10.60 -2.29
CA MET A 195 1.17 11.72 -3.17
C MET A 195 2.41 11.42 -3.99
N LYS A 196 2.51 12.01 -5.18
CA LYS A 196 3.72 11.92 -5.99
C LYS A 196 4.94 12.39 -5.20
N GLN A 197 6.06 11.69 -5.36
CA GLN A 197 7.34 12.19 -4.83
C GLN A 197 7.93 13.19 -5.82
N ALA A 198 8.49 14.28 -5.31
CA ALA A 198 9.35 15.13 -6.12
C ALA A 198 10.61 14.33 -6.47
N ASN A 199 10.89 14.20 -7.77
CA ASN A 199 12.10 13.57 -8.29
C ASN A 199 13.36 14.37 -7.90
#